data_AF-A0AAU0B7D3-F1
#
_entry.id   AF-A0AAU0B7D3-F1
#
_cell.length_a   1.000
_cell.length_b   1.000
_cell.length_c   1.000
_cell.angle_alpha   90.00
_cell.angle_beta   90.00
_cell.angle_gamma   90.00
#
_symmetry.space_group_name_H-M   'P 1'
#
loop_
_entity.id
_entity.type
_entity.pdbx_description
1 polymer ?
#
loop_
_entity_poly.entity_id
_entity_poly.type
_entity_poly.pdbx_seq_one_letter_code
_entity_poly.pdbx_strand_id
1 'polypeptide(L)'
;METTERTTLELLARELEKITDSERCPVDVSLTELGVDSINIIEMIVFCESLYGAFDPEKIEINNFTTLEGLDRQLTALTVPVVA
;
A
#
# COMPACT_ATOMS: atom_id res chain seq x y z
N MET A 1 26.98 -6.21 -4.54
CA MET A 1 25.54 -6.41 -4.31
C MET A 1 25.02 -5.09 -3.81
N GLU A 2 24.44 -4.27 -4.69
CA GLU A 2 23.74 -3.06 -4.25
C GLU A 2 22.54 -3.51 -3.43
N THR A 3 22.57 -3.23 -2.13
CA THR A 3 21.38 -3.24 -1.30
C THR A 3 20.53 -2.07 -1.76
N THR A 4 19.74 -2.26 -2.81
CA THR A 4 18.72 -1.30 -3.21
C THR A 4 17.72 -1.22 -2.06
N GLU A 5 17.77 -0.11 -1.32
CA GLU A 5 16.73 0.24 -0.36
C GLU A 5 15.40 0.24 -1.12
N ARG A 6 14.52 -0.70 -0.78
CA ARG A 6 13.21 -0.77 -1.43
C ARG A 6 12.34 0.35 -0.88
N THR A 7 11.64 1.05 -1.77
CA THR A 7 10.69 2.08 -1.35
C THR A 7 9.47 1.45 -0.68
N THR A 8 8.73 2.22 0.10
CA THR A 8 7.44 1.79 0.68
C THR A 8 6.47 1.33 -0.41
N LEU A 9 6.41 2.04 -1.53
CA LEU A 9 5.61 1.66 -2.70
C LEU A 9 6.00 0.29 -3.28
N GLU A 10 7.30 -0.01 -3.41
CA GLU A 10 7.77 -1.32 -3.89
C GLU A 10 7.42 -2.47 -2.92
N LEU A 11 7.47 -2.19 -1.61
CA LEU A 11 7.08 -3.15 -0.59
C LEU A 11 5.57 -3.39 -0.58
N LEU A 12 4.78 -2.33 -0.74
CA LEU A 12 3.32 -2.41 -0.87
C LEU A 12 2.89 -3.18 -2.11
N ALA A 13 3.51 -2.91 -3.27
CA ALA A 13 3.25 -3.64 -4.50
C ALA A 13 3.53 -5.13 -4.35
N ARG A 14 4.66 -5.49 -3.75
CA ARG A 14 5.02 -6.88 -3.47
C ARG A 14 4.08 -7.60 -2.52
N GLU A 15 3.54 -6.89 -1.52
CA GLU A 15 2.56 -7.51 -0.64
C GLU A 15 1.25 -7.75 -1.38
N LEU A 16 0.82 -6.81 -2.22
CA LEU A 16 -0.39 -6.97 -3.00
C LEU A 16 -0.30 -8.12 -4.01
N GLU A 17 0.88 -8.33 -4.62
CA GLU A 17 1.14 -9.50 -5.48
C GLU A 17 0.86 -10.82 -4.76
N LYS A 18 1.21 -10.92 -3.47
CA LYS A 18 0.93 -12.12 -2.67
C LYS A 18 -0.55 -12.26 -2.31
N ILE A 19 -1.18 -11.15 -1.92
CA ILE A 19 -2.59 -11.13 -1.50
C ILE A 19 -3.51 -11.47 -2.69
N THR A 20 -3.16 -11.02 -3.89
CA THR A 20 -3.96 -11.19 -5.11
C THR A 20 -3.51 -12.36 -5.99
N ASP A 21 -2.48 -13.10 -5.57
CA ASP A 21 -1.83 -14.18 -6.35
C ASP A 21 -1.48 -13.73 -7.80
N SER A 22 -1.01 -12.49 -7.93
CA SER A 22 -0.71 -11.86 -9.21
C SER A 22 0.79 -11.85 -9.50
N GLU A 23 1.18 -12.13 -10.75
CA GLU A 23 2.59 -12.12 -11.16
C GLU A 23 3.20 -10.70 -11.18
N ARG A 24 2.37 -9.66 -11.33
CA ARG A 24 2.82 -8.27 -11.40
C ARG A 24 1.74 -7.32 -10.91
N CYS A 25 2.14 -6.38 -10.05
CA CYS A 25 1.28 -5.30 -9.56
C CYS A 25 1.68 -3.93 -10.16
N PRO A 26 1.02 -3.45 -11.22
CA PRO A 26 1.21 -2.08 -11.71
C PRO A 26 0.64 -1.06 -10.71
N VAL A 27 1.49 -0.12 -10.28
CA VAL A 27 1.20 0.83 -9.19
C VAL A 27 0.26 1.98 -9.57
N ASP A 28 0.08 2.20 -10.88
CA ASP A 28 -0.75 3.22 -11.50
C ASP A 28 -2.18 2.74 -11.83
N VAL A 29 -2.44 1.44 -11.62
CA VAL A 29 -3.74 0.82 -11.85
C VAL A 29 -4.57 0.83 -10.56
N SER A 30 -5.90 0.86 -10.69
CA SER A 30 -6.79 0.87 -9.53
C SER A 30 -6.71 -0.44 -8.74
N LEU A 31 -6.83 -0.36 -7.42
CA LEU A 31 -6.83 -1.54 -6.53
C LEU A 31 -7.92 -2.54 -6.93
N THR A 32 -9.08 -2.06 -7.35
CA THR A 32 -10.17 -2.92 -7.84
C THR A 32 -9.78 -3.69 -9.10
N GLU A 33 -9.10 -3.06 -10.06
CA GLU A 33 -8.60 -3.75 -11.26
C GLU A 33 -7.48 -4.74 -10.95
N LEU A 34 -6.75 -4.53 -9.85
CA LEU A 34 -5.74 -5.45 -9.34
C LEU A 34 -6.35 -6.65 -8.58
N GLY A 35 -7.67 -6.73 -8.49
CA GLY A 35 -8.36 -7.82 -7.79
C GLY A 35 -8.40 -7.65 -6.28
N VAL A 36 -8.17 -6.45 -5.77
CA VAL A 36 -8.33 -6.13 -4.34
C VAL A 36 -9.82 -6.01 -4.03
N ASP A 37 -10.30 -6.86 -3.14
CA ASP A 37 -11.65 -6.84 -2.62
C ASP A 37 -11.70 -6.41 -1.14
N SER A 38 -12.90 -6.41 -0.55
CA SER A 38 -13.09 -6.01 0.85
C SER A 38 -12.40 -6.90 1.87
N ILE A 39 -12.05 -8.14 1.53
CA ILE A 39 -11.30 -9.05 2.40
C ILE A 39 -9.82 -8.69 2.34
N ASN A 40 -9.30 -8.56 1.13
CA ASN A 40 -7.90 -8.24 0.85
C ASN A 40 -7.50 -6.85 1.37
N ILE A 41 -8.44 -5.89 1.39
CA ILE A 41 -8.24 -4.56 2.00
C ILE A 41 -7.85 -4.65 3.47
N ILE A 42 -8.45 -5.57 4.25
CA ILE A 42 -8.15 -5.69 5.68
C ILE A 42 -6.72 -6.15 5.90
N GLU A 43 -6.29 -7.19 5.17
CA GLU A 43 -4.90 -7.68 5.22
C GLU A 43 -3.90 -6.60 4.79
N MET A 44 -4.25 -5.85 3.74
CA MET A 44 -3.43 -4.75 3.25
C MET A 44 -3.30 -3.62 4.28
N ILE A 45 -4.37 -3.24 4.99
CA ILE A 45 -4.30 -2.21 6.05
C ILE A 45 -3.37 -2.65 7.18
N VAL A 46 -3.46 -3.91 7.61
CA VAL A 46 -2.58 -4.46 8.65
C VAL A 46 -1.11 -4.43 8.20
N PHE A 47 -0.85 -4.77 6.95
CA PHE A 47 0.49 -4.64 6.38
C PHE A 47 0.96 -3.18 6.34
N CYS A 48 0.07 -2.25 5.96
CA CYS A 48 0.39 -0.82 5.92
C CYS A 48 0.81 -0.32 7.31
N GLU A 49 0.18 -0.75 8.41
CA GLU A 49 0.58 -0.31 9.76
C GLU A 49 2.01 -0.74 10.09
N SER A 50 2.43 -1.91 9.59
CA SER A 50 3.80 -2.40 9.76
C SER A 50 4.82 -1.66 8.90
N LEU A 51 4.39 -1.18 7.72
CA LEU A 51 5.26 -0.53 6.74
C LEU A 51 5.41 0.97 6.96
N TYR A 52 4.31 1.66 7.25
CA TYR A 52 4.22 3.11 7.41
C TYR A 52 4.24 3.52 8.90
N GLY A 53 4.01 2.58 9.82
CA GLY A 53 3.83 2.85 11.24
C GLY A 53 2.36 3.13 11.58
N ALA A 54 2.11 3.52 12.84
CA ALA A 54 0.75 3.78 13.31
C ALA A 54 0.12 4.96 12.56
N PHE A 55 -1.03 4.73 11.93
CA PHE A 55 -1.86 5.75 11.29
C PHE A 55 -3.32 5.61 11.73
N ASP A 56 -4.12 6.61 11.36
CA ASP A 56 -5.57 6.59 11.59
C ASP A 56 -6.27 6.02 10.34
N PRO A 57 -6.83 4.80 10.38
CA PRO A 57 -7.45 4.17 9.21
C PRO A 57 -8.69 4.91 8.73
N GLU A 58 -9.36 5.70 9.58
CA GLU A 58 -10.53 6.50 9.17
C GLU A 58 -10.15 7.65 8.22
N LYS A 59 -8.86 8.02 8.15
CA LYS A 59 -8.35 9.05 7.25
C LYS A 59 -7.92 8.53 5.89
N ILE A 60 -7.90 7.21 5.71
CA ILE A 60 -7.55 6.59 4.44
C ILE A 60 -8.82 6.50 3.60
N GLU A 61 -8.77 7.07 2.39
CA GLU A 61 -9.83 6.94 1.42
C GLU A 61 -9.45 5.88 0.39
N ILE A 62 -10.06 4.69 0.53
CA ILE A 62 -9.99 3.63 -0.48
C ILE A 62 -11.32 3.59 -1.23
N ASN A 63 -11.25 3.83 -2.53
CA ASN A 63 -12.37 3.75 -3.46
C ASN A 63 -11.95 3.03 -4.75
N ASN A 64 -12.88 2.87 -5.68
CA ASN A 64 -12.68 2.15 -6.95
C ASN A 64 -11.61 2.76 -7.87
N PHE A 65 -11.15 3.99 -7.61
CA PHE A 65 -10.14 4.70 -8.39
C PHE A 65 -8.81 4.85 -7.64
N THR A 66 -8.72 4.32 -6.43
CA THR A 66 -7.50 4.39 -5.62
C THR A 66 -6.46 3.46 -6.21
N THR A 67 -5.27 3.98 -6.51
CA THR A 67 -4.11 3.22 -7.00
C THR A 67 -3.12 2.99 -5.86
N LEU A 68 -2.12 2.10 -6.04
CA LEU A 68 -1.09 1.92 -5.01
C LEU A 68 -0.28 3.19 -4.79
N GLU A 69 0.05 3.93 -5.86
CA GLU A 69 0.72 5.22 -5.71
C GLU A 69 -0.15 6.21 -4.91
N GLY A 70 -1.45 6.23 -5.17
CA GLY A 70 -2.39 7.08 -4.44
C GLY A 70 -2.44 6.70 -2.96
N LEU A 71 -2.48 5.40 -2.66
CA LEU A 71 -2.49 4.89 -1.31
C LEU A 71 -1.17 5.16 -0.57
N ASP A 72 -0.02 4.90 -1.19
CA ASP A 72 1.32 5.18 -0.64
C ASP A 72 1.49 6.67 -0.31
N ARG A 73 1.00 7.57 -1.18
CA ARG A 73 1.00 9.02 -0.91
C ARG A 73 0.10 9.39 0.26
N GLN A 74 -1.12 8.83 0.33
CA GLN A 74 -2.03 9.06 1.45
C GLN A 74 -1.39 8.61 2.77
N LEU A 75 -0.88 7.38 2.81
CA LEU A 75 -0.23 6.80 3.99
C LEU A 75 0.99 7.61 4.42
N THR A 76 1.88 7.93 3.49
CA THR A 76 3.08 8.75 3.77
C THR A 76 2.71 10.14 4.30
N ALA A 77 1.63 10.75 3.83
CA ALA A 77 1.15 12.04 4.34
C ALA A 77 0.51 11.93 5.74
N LEU A 78 -0.06 10.78 6.08
CA LEU A 78 -0.66 10.50 7.39
C LEU A 78 0.38 10.10 8.44
N THR A 79 1.51 9.54 8.02
CA THR A 79 2.62 9.25 8.91
C THR A 79 3.29 10.55 9.31
N VAL A 80 3.36 10.80 10.62
CA VAL A 80 4.21 11.87 11.13
C VAL A 80 5.65 11.41 10.90
N PRO A 81 6.50 12.17 10.17
CA PRO A 81 7.91 11.86 10.14
C PRO A 81 8.40 11.90 11.58
N VAL A 82 8.95 10.78 12.07
CA VAL A 82 9.70 10.79 13.33
C VAL A 82 10.81 11.80 13.10
N VAL A 83 10.65 12.99 13.67
CA VAL A 83 11.63 14.08 13.64
C VAL A 83 13.01 13.49 13.97
N ALA A 84 13.90 13.54 12.99
CA ALA A 84 15.32 13.23 13.14
C ALA A 84 16.01 14.29 14.00
#